data_AF-A0A8T5T9B7-F1
#
_entry.id   AF-A0A8T5T9B7-F1
#
_cell.length_a   1.000
_cell.length_b   1.000
_cell.length_c   1.000
_cell.angle_alpha   90.00
_cell.angle_beta   90.00
_cell.angle_gamma   90.00
#
_symmetry.space_group_name_H-M   'P 1'
#
loop_
_entity.id
_entity.type
_entity.pdbx_description
1 polymer ?
#
loop_
_entity_poly.entity_id
_entity_poly.type
_entity_poly.pdbx_seq_one_letter_code
_entity_poly.pdbx_strand_id
1 'polypeptide(L)'
;LSLLEPEKIDVVKFIEIMDSYEMEIPALGTGSTYIRFGCSFGDSQESIRMKAIERIEKYIEFGQKTQSKVIIGLIRGRYKYDSSPTKEKLNIISSLKTCCNIAENSGVELVFE
;
A
#
# COMPACT_ATOMS: atom_id res chain seq x y z
N LEU A 1 10.16 6.61 2.08
CA LEU A 1 10.01 6.31 3.54
C LEU A 1 9.38 4.94 3.73
N SER A 2 9.92 4.08 4.59
CA SER A 2 9.28 2.80 4.94
C SER A 2 8.54 2.94 6.27
N LEU A 3 7.23 2.70 6.25
CA LEU A 3 6.36 2.78 7.43
C LEU A 3 5.70 1.44 7.64
N LEU A 4 5.63 0.98 8.89
CA LEU A 4 4.86 -0.22 9.20
C LEU A 4 3.39 0.10 9.38
N GLU A 5 3.07 1.11 10.19
CA GLU A 5 1.72 1.53 10.61
C GLU A 5 1.56 3.05 10.44
N PRO A 6 1.29 3.55 9.23
CA PRO A 6 1.14 5.00 8.98
C PRO A 6 0.03 5.65 9.82
N GLU A 7 -1.03 4.90 10.16
CA GLU A 7 -2.15 5.34 10.99
C GLU A 7 -1.77 5.63 12.45
N LYS A 8 -0.61 5.16 12.92
CA LYS A 8 -0.10 5.43 14.28
C LYS A 8 0.79 6.65 14.36
N ILE A 9 1.06 7.31 13.23
CA ILE A 9 1.96 8.47 13.17
C ILE A 9 1.14 9.75 13.25
N ASP A 10 1.59 10.67 14.11
CA ASP A 10 1.11 12.05 14.09
C ASP A 10 1.65 12.75 12.84
N VAL A 11 0.87 12.69 11.79
CA VAL A 11 1.22 13.23 10.48
C VAL A 11 1.37 14.75 10.49
N VAL A 12 0.68 15.48 11.37
CA VAL A 12 0.80 16.95 11.47
C VAL A 12 2.20 17.30 11.96
N LYS A 13 2.60 16.71 13.09
CA LYS A 13 3.95 16.88 13.62
C LYS A 13 5.03 16.39 12.66
N PHE A 14 4.73 15.33 11.90
CA PHE A 14 5.65 14.82 10.89
C PHE A 14 5.88 15.84 9.76
N ILE A 15 4.81 16.49 9.28
CA ILE A 15 4.89 17.56 8.27
C ILE A 15 5.67 18.77 8.81
N GLU A 16 5.41 19.22 10.05
CA GLU A 16 6.16 20.32 10.67
C GLU A 16 7.68 20.05 10.70
N ILE A 17 8.07 18.80 11.00
CA ILE A 17 9.48 18.40 10.98
C ILE A 17 10.01 18.46 9.55
N MET A 18 9.31 17.90 8.56
CA MET A 18 9.76 17.93 7.16
C MET A 18 9.97 19.37 6.67
N ASP A 19 9.01 20.26 6.94
CA ASP A 19 9.06 21.66 6.53
C ASP A 19 10.25 22.39 7.18
N SER A 20 10.54 22.10 8.45
CA SER A 20 11.69 22.71 9.16
C SER A 20 13.06 22.33 8.58
N TYR A 21 13.13 21.24 7.80
CA TYR A 21 14.33 20.77 7.12
C TYR A 21 14.26 20.89 5.59
N GLU A 22 13.21 21.53 5.04
CA GLU A 22 12.95 21.63 3.59
C GLU A 22 13.00 20.26 2.88
N MET A 23 12.43 19.23 3.52
CA MET A 23 12.43 17.87 3.00
C MET A 23 11.05 17.45 2.49
N GLU A 24 11.04 16.56 1.49
CA GLU A 24 9.83 15.89 1.00
C GLU A 24 9.90 14.37 1.21
N ILE A 25 8.73 13.72 1.23
CA ILE A 25 8.66 12.26 1.09
C ILE A 25 8.24 11.93 -0.34
N PRO A 26 9.15 11.45 -1.20
CA PRO A 26 8.81 11.15 -2.58
C PRO A 26 7.87 9.94 -2.71
N ALA A 27 8.05 8.93 -1.86
CA ALA A 27 7.26 7.71 -1.90
C ALA A 27 7.24 6.94 -0.57
N LEU A 28 6.16 6.19 -0.34
CA LEU A 28 5.92 5.32 0.80
C LEU A 28 6.11 3.86 0.41
N GLY A 29 7.03 3.16 1.09
CA GLY A 29 7.29 1.74 0.89
C GLY A 29 6.36 0.86 1.72
N THR A 30 5.69 -0.09 1.07
CA THR A 30 4.69 -0.99 1.69
C THR A 30 5.23 -2.40 2.01
N GLY A 31 6.50 -2.67 1.72
CA GLY A 31 7.08 -4.03 1.77
C GLY A 31 6.96 -4.73 3.14
N SER A 32 7.09 -3.99 4.23
CA SER A 32 7.01 -4.51 5.60
C SER A 32 5.63 -5.07 5.95
N THR A 33 4.58 -4.62 5.26
CA THR A 33 3.20 -5.06 5.51
C THR A 33 2.99 -6.52 5.14
N TYR A 34 3.52 -6.97 3.99
CA TYR A 34 3.38 -8.35 3.52
C TYR A 34 3.88 -9.34 4.57
N ILE A 35 5.09 -9.10 5.09
CA ILE A 35 5.76 -9.98 6.05
C ILE A 35 5.05 -9.98 7.41
N ARG A 36 4.65 -8.80 7.91
CA ARG A 36 4.14 -8.67 9.28
C ARG A 36 2.65 -8.94 9.45
N PHE A 37 1.84 -8.71 8.41
CA PHE A 37 0.38 -8.84 8.52
C PHE A 37 -0.21 -9.98 7.69
N GLY A 38 0.63 -10.67 6.91
CA GLY A 38 0.21 -11.76 6.01
C GLY A 38 -0.68 -11.28 4.87
N CYS A 39 -0.61 -9.99 4.52
CA CYS A 39 -1.45 -9.38 3.49
C CYS A 39 -0.94 -9.73 2.09
N SER A 40 -1.83 -10.12 1.18
CA SER A 40 -1.48 -10.38 -0.22
C SER A 40 -2.65 -10.14 -1.16
N PHE A 41 -2.42 -9.40 -2.25
CA PHE A 41 -3.41 -9.21 -3.32
C PHE A 41 -3.72 -10.48 -4.12
N GLY A 42 -2.74 -11.36 -4.30
CA GLY A 42 -2.92 -12.61 -5.02
C GLY A 42 -3.59 -13.74 -4.24
N ASP A 43 -3.80 -13.58 -2.92
CA ASP A 43 -4.21 -14.70 -2.07
C ASP A 43 -5.54 -15.33 -2.49
N SER A 44 -5.67 -16.65 -2.34
CA SER A 44 -6.88 -17.39 -2.66
C SER A 44 -8.04 -17.02 -1.74
N GLN A 45 -7.75 -16.66 -0.48
CA GLN A 45 -8.74 -16.22 0.50
C GLN A 45 -9.06 -14.74 0.32
N GLU A 46 -10.35 -14.44 0.15
CA GLU A 46 -10.83 -13.07 -0.06
C GLU A 46 -10.57 -12.16 1.15
N SER A 47 -10.72 -12.68 2.37
CA SER A 47 -10.44 -11.94 3.59
C SER A 47 -9.00 -11.41 3.66
N ILE A 48 -8.03 -12.18 3.16
CA ILE A 48 -6.61 -11.77 3.10
C ILE A 48 -6.42 -10.65 2.07
N ARG A 49 -7.11 -10.74 0.93
CA ARG A 49 -7.07 -9.68 -0.10
C ARG A 49 -7.70 -8.39 0.40
N MET A 50 -8.84 -8.47 1.07
CA MET A 50 -9.51 -7.30 1.67
C MET A 50 -8.62 -6.62 2.71
N LYS A 51 -7.99 -7.40 3.60
CA LYS A 51 -7.02 -6.88 4.58
C LYS A 51 -5.82 -6.19 3.91
N ALA A 52 -5.38 -6.68 2.75
CA ALA A 52 -4.32 -6.03 1.99
C ALA A 52 -4.77 -4.68 1.40
N ILE A 53 -6.01 -4.60 0.89
CA ILE A 53 -6.60 -3.37 0.36
C ILE A 53 -6.77 -2.33 1.47
N GLU A 54 -7.38 -2.72 2.60
CA GLU A 54 -7.55 -1.86 3.78
C GLU A 54 -6.20 -1.34 4.29
N ARG A 55 -5.13 -2.14 4.17
CA ARG A 55 -3.79 -1.65 4.50
C ARG A 55 -3.34 -0.55 3.55
N ILE A 56 -3.44 -0.77 2.25
CA ILE A 56 -3.03 0.22 1.26
C ILE A 56 -3.82 1.51 1.40
N GLU A 57 -5.08 1.44 1.78
CA GLU A 57 -5.88 2.62 2.12
C GLU A 57 -5.22 3.46 3.22
N LYS A 58 -4.65 2.86 4.28
CA LYS A 58 -3.88 3.60 5.30
C LYS A 58 -2.61 4.27 4.78
N TYR A 59 -1.95 3.66 3.79
CA TYR A 59 -0.84 4.32 3.11
C TYR A 59 -1.31 5.45 2.18
N ILE A 60 -2.46 5.29 1.52
CA ILE A 60 -3.06 6.33 0.68
C ILE A 60 -3.48 7.53 1.54
N GLU A 61 -4.15 7.31 2.67
CA GLU A 61 -4.53 8.37 3.62
C GLU A 61 -3.30 9.16 4.10
N PHE A 62 -2.18 8.49 4.37
CA PHE A 62 -0.94 9.15 4.75
C PHE A 62 -0.31 9.89 3.56
N GLY A 63 -0.23 9.23 2.40
CA GLY A 63 0.32 9.80 1.17
C GLY A 63 -0.44 11.03 0.68
N GLN A 64 -1.75 11.09 0.89
CA GLN A 64 -2.57 12.26 0.59
C GLN A 64 -2.11 13.47 1.43
N LYS A 65 -1.86 13.26 2.72
CA LYS A 65 -1.44 14.33 3.64
C LYS A 65 0.00 14.79 3.40
N THR A 66 0.87 13.88 2.98
CA THR A 66 2.30 14.17 2.73
C THR A 66 2.64 14.36 1.26
N GLN A 67 1.64 14.39 0.37
CA GLN A 67 1.78 14.46 -1.09
C GLN A 67 2.75 13.42 -1.66
N SER A 68 2.75 12.22 -1.08
CA SER A 68 3.68 11.14 -1.41
C SER A 68 3.04 10.07 -2.27
N LYS A 69 3.81 9.48 -3.18
CA LYS A 69 3.41 8.26 -3.91
C LYS A 69 3.36 7.05 -2.97
N VAL A 70 2.60 6.02 -3.33
CA VAL A 70 2.58 4.74 -2.60
C VAL A 70 3.11 3.62 -3.48
N ILE A 71 4.15 2.93 -3.01
CA ILE A 71 4.79 1.82 -3.75
C ILE A 71 4.04 0.54 -3.46
N ILE A 72 3.57 -0.13 -4.51
CA ILE A 72 3.02 -1.50 -4.47
C ILE A 72 4.14 -2.48 -4.83
N GLY A 73 4.87 -2.91 -3.79
CA GLY A 73 5.94 -3.91 -3.91
C GLY A 73 5.47 -5.30 -3.49
N LEU A 74 6.05 -5.82 -2.40
CA LEU A 74 5.81 -7.20 -1.91
C LEU A 74 4.34 -7.52 -1.59
N ILE A 75 3.52 -6.52 -1.28
CA ILE A 75 2.10 -6.73 -0.94
C ILE A 75 1.28 -7.35 -2.08
N ARG A 76 1.77 -7.29 -3.33
CA ARG A 76 1.17 -8.02 -4.46
C ARG A 76 1.08 -9.54 -4.20
N GLY A 77 2.00 -10.08 -3.39
CA GLY A 77 2.11 -11.51 -3.11
C GLY A 77 3.17 -12.22 -3.94
N ARG A 78 3.23 -13.53 -3.76
CA ARG A 78 4.09 -14.46 -4.49
C ARG A 78 3.26 -15.65 -4.94
N TYR A 79 3.59 -16.20 -6.11
CA TYR A 79 2.94 -17.41 -6.59
C TYR A 79 3.14 -18.56 -5.61
N LYS A 80 2.03 -19.12 -5.12
CA LYS A 80 2.07 -20.35 -4.31
C LYS A 80 2.03 -21.57 -5.23
N TYR A 81 2.84 -22.59 -4.92
CA TYR A 81 2.98 -23.78 -5.77
C TYR A 81 1.69 -24.61 -5.88
N ASP A 82 0.81 -24.50 -4.89
CA ASP A 82 -0.47 -25.18 -4.76
C ASP A 82 -1.65 -24.34 -5.31
N SER A 83 -1.36 -23.20 -5.94
CA SER A 83 -2.36 -22.28 -6.49
C SER A 83 -2.45 -22.35 -8.02
N SER A 84 -3.52 -21.76 -8.57
CA SER A 84 -3.61 -21.48 -10.00
C SER A 84 -2.98 -20.11 -10.30
N PRO A 85 -1.89 -20.05 -11.11
CA PRO A 85 -1.27 -18.78 -11.47
C PRO A 85 -2.23 -17.81 -12.16
N THR A 86 -3.14 -18.32 -12.98
CA THR A 86 -4.17 -17.51 -13.64
C THR A 86 -5.11 -16.87 -12.63
N LYS A 87 -5.57 -17.63 -11.63
CA LYS A 87 -6.46 -17.12 -10.58
C LYS A 87 -5.76 -16.07 -9.72
N GLU A 88 -4.51 -16.32 -9.34
CA GLU A 88 -3.73 -15.34 -8.57
C GLU A 88 -3.50 -14.05 -9.37
N LYS A 89 -3.18 -14.14 -10.66
CA LYS A 89 -3.05 -12.96 -11.53
C LYS A 89 -4.34 -12.15 -11.57
N LEU A 90 -5.49 -12.81 -11.70
CA LEU A 90 -6.80 -12.14 -11.70
C LEU A 90 -7.10 -11.47 -10.35
N ASN A 91 -6.74 -12.12 -9.24
CA ASN A 91 -6.86 -11.56 -7.90
C ASN A 91 -5.97 -10.31 -7.72
N ILE A 92 -4.71 -10.36 -8.17
CA ILE A 92 -3.81 -9.21 -8.12
C ILE A 92 -4.41 -8.03 -8.89
N ILE A 93 -4.91 -8.28 -10.11
CA ILE A 93 -5.52 -7.25 -10.95
C ILE A 93 -6.76 -6.64 -10.27
N SER A 94 -7.64 -7.46 -9.68
CA SER A 94 -8.85 -6.95 -9.03
C SER A 94 -8.53 -6.13 -7.78
N SER A 95 -7.63 -6.60 -6.92
CA SER A 95 -7.17 -5.84 -5.76
C SER A 95 -6.49 -4.52 -6.14
N LEU A 96 -5.63 -4.54 -7.17
CA LEU A 96 -4.99 -3.34 -7.68
C LEU A 96 -6.02 -2.32 -8.19
N LYS A 97 -7.01 -2.76 -8.97
CA LYS A 97 -8.08 -1.86 -9.46
C LYS A 97 -8.82 -1.19 -8.30
N THR A 98 -9.15 -1.93 -7.25
CA THR A 98 -9.77 -1.35 -6.06
C THR A 98 -8.87 -0.30 -5.41
N CYS A 99 -7.59 -0.61 -5.22
CA CYS A 99 -6.64 0.37 -4.66
C CYS A 99 -6.46 1.60 -5.56
N CYS A 100 -6.40 1.43 -6.89
CA CYS A 100 -6.31 2.54 -7.83
C CYS A 100 -7.51 3.48 -7.72
N ASN A 101 -8.73 2.94 -7.62
CA ASN A 101 -9.94 3.77 -7.45
C ASN A 101 -9.89 4.58 -6.15
N ILE A 102 -9.42 3.98 -5.04
CA ILE A 102 -9.26 4.68 -3.76
C ILE A 102 -8.18 5.79 -3.88
N ALA A 103 -7.07 5.47 -4.52
CA ALA A 103 -5.95 6.38 -4.69
C ALA A 103 -6.29 7.58 -5.60
N GLU A 104 -7.01 7.33 -6.69
CA GLU A 104 -7.51 8.36 -7.61
C GLU A 104 -8.44 9.35 -6.89
N ASN A 105 -9.40 8.84 -6.10
CA ASN A 105 -10.28 9.68 -5.28
C ASN A 105 -9.52 10.51 -4.22
N SER A 106 -8.32 10.08 -3.85
CA SER A 106 -7.48 10.73 -2.84
C SER A 106 -6.38 11.61 -3.47
N GLY A 107 -6.26 11.64 -4.80
CA GLY A 107 -5.18 12.35 -5.50
C GLY A 107 -3.79 11.76 -5.27
N VAL A 108 -3.69 10.46 -4.96
CA VAL A 108 -2.43 9.77 -4.66
C VAL A 108 -2.04 8.85 -5.82
N GLU A 109 -0.78 8.90 -6.23
CA GLU A 109 -0.25 8.00 -7.26
C GLU A 109 0.22 6.68 -6.64
N LEU A 110 -0.25 5.56 -7.19
CA LEU A 110 0.30 4.24 -6.91
C LEU A 110 1.37 3.89 -7.94
N VAL A 111 2.55 3.49 -7.49
CA VAL A 111 3.64 3.04 -8.35
C VAL A 111 3.92 1.56 -8.09
N PHE A 112 4.15 0.78 -9.15
CA PHE A 112 4.32 -0.67 -9.06
C PHE A 112 5.81 -1.06 -9.15
N GLU A 113 6.26 -1.98 -8.31
CA GLU A 113 7.64 -2.49 -8.23
C GLU A 113 7.74 -4.01 -8.53
#